data_AF-A0A2U1PMH7-F1
#
_entry.id   AF-A0A2U1PMH7-F1
#
_cell.length_a   1.000
_cell.length_b   1.000
_cell.length_c   1.000
_cell.angle_alpha   90.00
_cell.angle_beta   90.00
_cell.angle_gamma   90.00
#
_symmetry.space_group_name_H-M   'P 1'
#
loop_
_entity.id
_entity.type
_entity.pdbx_description
1 polymer ?
#
loop_
_entity_poly.entity_id
_entity_poly.type
_entity_poly.pdbx_seq_one_letter_code
_entity_poly.pdbx_strand_id
1 'polypeptide(L)'
;MDKRVKLNLCYFLFLLLSSINVSLTLTTTNSFTKSNPFTPKSAITRYWKTQILNKKPIPSFLLSKASPLAPFEFTLYTKLASNHSLSSHLSSFCTLADLCCFLDSEASNTGHAKDSNFALYDPKKFSNYGTNRLGGSDTFKNYSENTNFASSDFAKYSGASTGHHEGFTSYATDGNVANSNFTSYASDATGGTGDFSSYMPRVNVPDLHFATYSANGNNHPMTFKSYVDDTNSGNQQFSNYAKNGNGVPVGFTSYGDTSNVIGSGFSHYGELANGANDSFKAYSSNANNPKNDFKAYGGNGGNAGSDSFVSYRDGANSGSDTFLSYGKKSNSGKTTFVNYGKSFNPGSDSFREYGKGSTGQSTGFSIYALNTTFKDYTKTGVRFGQYTKPSSSSKKVGGSLVNKWIEPVKFFREKMLKKGTIMMMPDIIDKMPKRSFLPRAITSKLPFATNEFILTLHHGARAMELSWHLDQVRAKLKFAIGYLRMT
;
A
#
# COMPACT_ATOMS: atom_id res chain seq x y z
N MET A 1 9.42 50.95 -65.91
CA MET A 1 8.93 51.43 -64.58
C MET A 1 10.07 51.33 -63.58
N ASP A 2 10.47 52.47 -63.04
CA ASP A 2 11.78 52.73 -62.42
C ASP A 2 12.03 52.00 -61.10
N LYS A 3 13.26 51.49 -60.91
CA LYS A 3 13.70 50.81 -59.67
C LYS A 3 13.64 51.73 -58.44
N ARG A 4 13.67 53.06 -58.62
CA ARG A 4 13.50 54.05 -57.53
C ARG A 4 12.06 54.13 -56.99
N VAL A 5 11.04 53.80 -57.79
CA VAL A 5 9.63 53.83 -57.35
C VAL A 5 9.30 52.63 -56.45
N LYS A 6 9.93 51.47 -56.69
CA LYS A 6 9.75 50.27 -55.85
C LYS A 6 10.36 50.41 -54.45
N LEU A 7 11.48 51.12 -54.30
CA LEU A 7 12.15 51.28 -53.01
C LEU A 7 11.38 52.25 -52.07
N ASN A 8 10.83 53.33 -52.63
CA ASN A 8 10.00 54.27 -51.88
C ASN A 8 8.64 53.68 -51.47
N LEU A 9 8.04 52.83 -52.31
CA LEU A 9 6.78 52.16 -51.98
C LEU A 9 6.94 51.14 -50.83
N CYS A 10 8.07 50.43 -50.79
CA CYS A 10 8.37 49.49 -49.69
C CYS A 10 8.67 50.21 -48.36
N TYR A 11 9.33 51.37 -48.38
CA TYR A 11 9.61 52.16 -47.18
C TYR A 11 8.35 52.80 -46.59
N PHE A 12 7.43 53.25 -47.47
CA PHE A 12 6.13 53.78 -47.06
C PHE A 12 5.23 52.69 -46.44
N LEU A 13 5.26 51.46 -46.98
CA LEU A 13 4.51 50.32 -46.43
C LEU A 13 5.07 49.88 -45.06
N PHE A 14 6.38 49.96 -44.85
CA PHE A 14 7.03 49.61 -43.57
C PHE A 14 6.71 50.65 -42.46
N LEU A 15 6.60 51.93 -42.81
CA LEU A 15 6.21 52.99 -41.88
C LEU A 15 4.72 52.92 -41.52
N LEU A 16 3.83 52.54 -42.45
CA LEU A 16 2.40 52.34 -42.17
C LEU A 16 2.12 51.13 -41.26
N LEU A 17 2.92 50.06 -41.33
CA LEU A 17 2.80 48.91 -40.43
C LEU A 17 3.33 49.19 -39.01
N SER A 18 4.22 50.19 -38.84
CA SER A 18 4.75 50.59 -37.52
C SER A 18 3.78 51.43 -36.68
N SER A 19 2.75 52.01 -37.29
CA SER A 19 1.81 52.93 -36.63
C SER A 19 0.51 52.28 -36.14
N ILE A 20 0.34 50.97 -36.30
CA ILE A 20 -0.79 50.23 -35.69
C ILE A 20 -0.43 49.88 -34.24
N ASN A 21 -0.32 50.90 -33.39
CA ASN A 21 -0.52 50.72 -31.97
C ASN A 21 -2.03 50.70 -31.73
N VAL A 22 -2.56 49.51 -31.45
CA VAL A 22 -3.95 49.35 -31.01
C VAL A 22 -4.07 50.02 -29.64
N SER A 23 -4.62 51.23 -29.62
CA SER A 23 -5.18 51.86 -28.43
C SER A 23 -6.36 51.03 -27.95
N LEU A 24 -6.14 50.22 -26.91
CA LEU A 24 -7.21 49.53 -26.20
C LEU A 24 -7.87 50.56 -25.28
N THR A 25 -9.09 50.95 -25.62
CA THR A 25 -9.94 51.81 -24.80
C THR A 25 -10.20 51.19 -23.43
N LEU A 26 -9.94 51.98 -22.38
CA LEU A 26 -10.32 51.68 -21.01
C LEU A 26 -11.84 51.73 -20.91
N THR A 27 -12.50 50.57 -20.79
CA THR A 27 -13.80 50.47 -20.13
C THR A 27 -13.61 49.65 -18.86
N THR A 28 -13.69 50.37 -17.74
CA THR A 28 -13.79 49.83 -16.39
C THR A 28 -14.95 48.86 -16.29
N THR A 29 -14.66 47.60 -15.96
CA THR A 29 -15.29 46.85 -14.84
C THR A 29 -14.74 45.41 -14.78
N ASN A 30 -14.37 45.00 -13.56
CA ASN A 30 -13.96 43.66 -13.11
C ASN A 30 -12.54 43.19 -13.46
N SER A 31 -11.65 43.42 -12.49
CA SER A 31 -10.32 42.83 -12.34
C SER A 31 -10.36 41.29 -12.32
N PHE A 32 -10.34 40.66 -13.49
CA PHE A 32 -9.80 39.31 -13.64
C PHE A 32 -8.36 39.45 -14.14
N THR A 33 -7.38 39.17 -13.28
CA THR A 33 -5.97 39.04 -13.68
C THR A 33 -5.87 38.13 -14.89
N LYS A 34 -5.37 38.64 -16.02
CA LYS A 34 -5.19 37.89 -17.27
C LYS A 34 -4.21 36.73 -17.01
N SER A 35 -4.76 35.55 -16.71
CA SER A 35 -3.98 34.34 -16.40
C SER A 35 -3.09 33.97 -17.58
N ASN A 36 -1.77 33.83 -17.36
CA ASN A 36 -0.85 33.45 -18.42
C ASN A 36 -1.27 32.09 -19.04
N PRO A 37 -1.35 31.98 -20.37
CA PRO A 37 -1.87 30.78 -21.06
C PRO A 37 -0.99 29.52 -20.90
N PHE A 38 0.25 29.70 -20.45
CA PHE A 38 1.27 28.66 -20.29
C PHE A 38 1.47 28.23 -18.83
N THR A 39 0.49 28.47 -17.95
CA THR A 39 0.51 27.95 -16.58
C THR A 39 -0.18 26.58 -16.47
N PRO A 40 0.11 25.78 -15.41
CA PRO A 40 -0.63 24.56 -15.12
C PRO A 40 -2.15 24.76 -15.02
N LYS A 41 -2.60 25.87 -14.40
CA LYS A 41 -4.01 26.22 -14.26
C LYS A 41 -4.70 26.49 -15.61
N SER A 42 -4.02 27.20 -16.51
CA SER A 42 -4.49 27.41 -17.89
C SER A 42 -4.52 26.10 -18.69
N ALA A 43 -3.57 25.19 -18.46
CA ALA A 43 -3.56 23.87 -19.09
C ALA A 43 -4.75 23.00 -18.65
N ILE A 44 -5.08 22.97 -17.35
CA ILE A 44 -6.27 22.27 -16.82
C ILE A 44 -7.55 22.86 -17.42
N THR A 45 -7.64 24.19 -17.45
CA THR A 45 -8.81 24.90 -18.01
C THR A 45 -9.04 24.56 -19.48
N ARG A 46 -7.97 24.54 -20.28
CA ARG A 46 -8.02 24.15 -21.68
C ARG A 46 -8.42 22.68 -21.85
N TYR A 47 -7.85 21.78 -21.05
CA TYR A 47 -8.21 20.36 -21.09
C TYR A 47 -9.68 20.13 -20.76
N TRP A 48 -10.20 20.76 -19.69
CA TRP A 48 -11.62 20.64 -19.33
C TRP A 48 -12.54 21.14 -20.44
N LYS A 49 -12.26 22.33 -20.99
CA LYS A 49 -13.07 22.91 -22.09
C LYS A 49 -13.04 22.07 -23.37
N THR A 50 -11.95 21.34 -23.62
CA THR A 50 -11.79 20.53 -24.84
C THR A 50 -12.36 19.12 -24.68
N GLN A 51 -12.28 18.51 -23.50
CA GLN A 51 -12.65 17.10 -23.29
C GLN A 51 -14.02 16.91 -22.63
N ILE A 52 -14.52 17.90 -21.88
CA ILE A 52 -15.78 17.80 -21.15
C ILE A 52 -16.87 18.55 -21.94
N LEU A 53 -17.61 17.79 -22.74
CA LEU A 53 -18.63 18.32 -23.66
C LEU A 53 -19.90 18.85 -22.95
N ASN A 54 -20.11 18.50 -21.68
CA ASN A 54 -21.33 18.84 -20.94
C ASN A 54 -21.47 20.33 -20.55
N LYS A 55 -20.52 21.19 -20.97
CA LYS A 55 -20.46 22.64 -20.71
C LYS A 55 -20.55 23.04 -19.24
N LYS A 56 -20.41 22.11 -18.29
CA LYS A 56 -20.44 22.43 -16.86
C LYS A 56 -19.19 23.23 -16.46
N PRO A 57 -19.33 24.18 -15.51
CA PRO A 57 -18.20 24.93 -15.00
C PRO A 57 -17.15 23.99 -14.40
N ILE A 58 -15.88 24.38 -14.50
CA ILE A 58 -14.79 23.62 -13.88
C ILE A 58 -15.00 23.63 -12.36
N PRO A 59 -15.01 22.46 -11.69
CA PRO A 59 -15.07 22.40 -10.24
C PRO A 59 -13.98 23.27 -9.60
N SER A 60 -14.36 24.14 -8.65
CA SER A 60 -13.45 25.04 -7.94
C SER A 60 -12.30 24.28 -7.27
N PHE A 61 -12.58 23.09 -6.76
CA PHE A 61 -11.59 22.19 -6.20
C PHE A 61 -10.44 21.87 -7.18
N LEU A 62 -10.74 21.53 -8.45
CA LEU A 62 -9.70 21.19 -9.44
C LEU A 62 -8.80 22.40 -9.75
N LEU A 63 -9.38 23.60 -9.76
CA LEU A 63 -8.63 24.84 -9.93
C LEU A 63 -7.80 25.19 -8.69
N SER A 64 -8.28 24.84 -7.49
CA SER A 64 -7.57 25.06 -6.22
C SER A 64 -6.35 24.14 -6.04
N LYS A 65 -6.36 22.98 -6.72
CA LYS A 65 -5.25 22.02 -6.75
C LYS A 65 -4.34 22.20 -7.98
N ALA A 66 -4.52 23.25 -8.78
CA ALA A 66 -3.61 23.51 -9.90
C ALA A 66 -2.26 24.01 -9.38
N SER A 67 -1.16 23.42 -9.84
CA SER A 67 0.18 23.83 -9.44
C SER A 67 0.43 25.33 -9.67
N PRO A 68 1.05 26.03 -8.69
CA PRO A 68 1.35 27.46 -8.78
C PRO A 68 2.59 27.77 -9.61
N LEU A 69 3.22 26.77 -10.27
CA LEU A 69 4.38 27.01 -11.13
C LEU A 69 4.11 28.15 -12.11
N ALA A 70 5.02 29.11 -12.11
CA ALA A 70 5.04 30.14 -13.13
C ALA A 70 5.46 29.53 -14.50
N PRO A 71 5.14 30.22 -15.61
CA PRO A 71 5.30 29.67 -16.96
C PRO A 71 6.73 29.24 -17.30
N PHE A 72 7.71 29.97 -16.79
CA PHE A 72 9.13 29.69 -17.04
C PHE A 72 9.54 28.38 -16.35
N GLU A 73 9.23 28.26 -15.06
CA GLU A 73 9.49 27.09 -14.23
C GLU A 73 8.75 25.86 -14.75
N PHE A 74 7.49 26.02 -15.16
CA PHE A 74 6.72 24.95 -15.79
C PHE A 74 7.39 24.42 -17.06
N THR A 75 7.95 25.31 -17.90
CA THR A 75 8.68 24.92 -19.10
C THR A 75 10.01 24.25 -18.76
N LEU A 76 10.77 24.82 -17.81
CA LEU A 76 12.04 24.29 -17.32
C LEU A 76 11.88 22.86 -16.79
N TYR A 77 10.95 22.63 -15.86
CA TYR A 77 10.74 21.31 -15.26
C TYR A 77 10.15 20.29 -16.24
N THR A 78 9.36 20.73 -17.23
CA THR A 78 8.93 19.85 -18.33
C THR A 78 10.12 19.38 -19.18
N LYS A 79 11.08 20.27 -19.44
CA LYS A 79 12.33 19.93 -20.16
C LYS A 79 13.22 18.99 -19.34
N LEU A 80 13.41 19.26 -18.05
CA LEU A 80 14.18 18.39 -17.15
C LEU A 80 13.57 17.00 -17.02
N ALA A 81 12.24 16.89 -16.95
CA ALA A 81 11.54 15.61 -16.96
C ALA A 81 11.78 14.83 -18.26
N SER A 82 11.68 15.52 -19.41
CA SER A 82 11.92 14.92 -20.73
C SER A 82 13.37 14.43 -20.91
N ASN A 83 14.32 15.07 -20.23
CA ASN A 83 15.75 14.74 -20.28
C ASN A 83 16.18 13.81 -19.12
N HIS A 84 15.25 13.20 -18.37
CA HIS A 84 15.55 12.34 -17.21
C HIS A 84 16.45 12.97 -16.12
N SER A 85 16.46 14.30 -16.02
CA SER A 85 17.32 15.08 -15.11
C SER A 85 16.54 15.83 -14.03
N LEU A 86 15.25 15.53 -13.86
CA LEU A 86 14.40 16.16 -12.85
C LEU A 86 14.84 15.83 -11.41
N SER A 87 15.43 14.66 -11.17
CA SER A 87 15.84 14.20 -9.85
C SER A 87 16.83 15.14 -9.16
N SER A 88 17.77 15.73 -9.92
CA SER A 88 18.77 16.66 -9.37
C SER A 88 18.20 18.02 -8.98
N HIS A 89 16.95 18.32 -9.34
CA HIS A 89 16.28 19.59 -9.06
C HIS A 89 14.98 19.38 -8.26
N LEU A 90 14.83 18.22 -7.62
CA LEU A 90 13.57 17.78 -7.02
C LEU A 90 13.11 18.69 -5.89
N SER A 91 14.01 19.09 -4.98
CA SER A 91 13.68 19.97 -3.86
C SER A 91 13.05 21.28 -4.33
N SER A 92 13.72 21.94 -5.27
CA SER A 92 13.27 23.19 -5.87
C SER A 92 11.98 23.00 -6.65
N PHE A 93 11.88 21.92 -7.43
CA PHE A 93 10.68 21.59 -8.18
C PHE A 93 9.46 21.46 -7.27
N CYS A 94 9.59 20.69 -6.21
CA CYS A 94 8.48 20.38 -5.32
C CYS A 94 8.02 21.59 -4.52
N THR A 95 8.96 22.40 -4.07
CA THR A 95 8.66 23.66 -3.38
C THR A 95 7.92 24.63 -4.31
N LEU A 96 8.44 24.86 -5.52
CA LEU A 96 7.84 25.80 -6.48
C LEU A 96 6.52 25.31 -7.07
N ALA A 97 6.37 23.99 -7.18
CA ALA A 97 5.16 23.37 -7.69
C ALA A 97 4.11 23.11 -6.63
N ASP A 98 4.37 23.45 -5.36
CA ASP A 98 3.51 23.15 -4.21
C ASP A 98 3.16 21.65 -4.17
N LEU A 99 4.15 20.80 -4.46
CA LEU A 99 4.03 19.35 -4.46
C LEU A 99 4.54 18.80 -3.14
N CYS A 100 3.84 17.78 -2.64
CA CYS A 100 4.34 17.00 -1.52
C CYS A 100 5.39 16.01 -2.04
N CYS A 101 6.67 16.30 -1.79
CA CYS A 101 7.78 15.44 -2.17
C CYS A 101 8.64 15.08 -0.96
N PHE A 102 9.16 13.86 -0.99
CA PHE A 102 10.05 13.33 0.03
C PHE A 102 11.47 13.42 -0.50
N LEU A 103 12.27 14.28 0.12
CA LEU A 103 13.72 14.22 -0.02
C LEU A 103 14.20 13.31 1.09
N ASP A 104 14.91 12.24 0.75
CA ASP A 104 15.53 11.41 1.76
C ASP A 104 16.53 12.25 2.54
N SER A 105 16.16 12.63 3.76
CA SER A 105 17.13 13.12 4.73
C SER A 105 18.13 12.01 5.00
N GLU A 106 19.41 12.39 5.10
CA GLU A 106 20.51 11.49 5.41
C GLU A 106 20.21 10.73 6.71
N ALA A 107 20.47 9.42 6.69
CA ALA A 107 20.26 8.56 7.84
C ALA A 107 21.23 8.98 8.96
N SER A 108 20.69 9.20 10.17
CA SER A 108 21.53 9.37 11.35
C SER A 108 22.06 8.00 11.76
N ASN A 109 23.38 7.81 11.69
CA ASN A 109 24.06 6.61 12.20
C ASN A 109 24.17 6.62 13.74
N THR A 110 23.07 6.91 14.42
CA THR A 110 23.05 6.89 15.89
C THR A 110 22.50 5.54 16.35
N GLY A 111 23.41 4.62 16.63
CA GLY A 111 23.09 3.44 17.44
C GLY A 111 22.66 3.90 18.83
N HIS A 112 21.46 3.52 19.26
CA HIS A 112 20.96 3.90 20.59
C HIS A 112 21.29 2.80 21.61
N ALA A 113 22.07 3.17 22.62
CA ALA A 113 22.56 2.27 23.66
C ALA A 113 21.61 2.11 24.87
N LYS A 114 20.51 2.87 24.95
CA LYS A 114 19.56 2.85 26.07
C LYS A 114 18.15 2.48 25.62
N ASP A 115 17.43 1.76 26.47
CA ASP A 115 16.02 1.44 26.26
C ASP A 115 15.23 2.73 26.17
N SER A 116 14.35 2.83 25.17
CA SER A 116 13.59 4.05 24.91
C SER A 116 12.09 3.80 24.92
N ASN A 117 11.37 4.78 25.45
CA ASN A 117 9.90 4.86 25.38
C ASN A 117 9.56 6.16 24.65
N PHE A 118 9.35 6.09 23.34
CA PHE A 118 8.91 7.24 22.56
C PHE A 118 7.38 7.26 22.54
N ALA A 119 6.80 8.35 23.03
CA ALA A 119 5.35 8.56 23.09
C ALA A 119 4.81 9.53 22.01
N LEU A 120 5.71 10.22 21.27
CA LEU A 120 5.38 11.22 20.25
C LEU A 120 6.38 11.12 19.09
N TYR A 121 5.87 11.20 17.87
CA TYR A 121 6.65 11.10 16.63
C TYR A 121 7.62 12.29 16.50
N ASP A 122 8.91 11.98 16.40
CA ASP A 122 9.99 12.89 16.00
C ASP A 122 10.70 12.19 14.82
N PRO A 123 10.66 12.72 13.59
CA PRO A 123 11.17 12.03 12.40
C PRO A 123 12.66 11.72 12.56
N LYS A 124 12.98 10.45 12.85
CA LYS A 124 14.34 9.99 13.15
C LYS A 124 14.62 8.70 12.41
N LYS A 125 15.44 8.75 11.37
CA LYS A 125 15.88 7.52 10.69
C LYS A 125 16.93 6.79 11.52
N PHE A 126 16.63 5.56 11.93
CA PHE A 126 17.51 4.61 12.59
C PHE A 126 18.02 3.56 11.60
N SER A 127 19.33 3.60 11.30
CA SER A 127 19.95 2.58 10.46
C SER A 127 20.09 1.24 11.18
N ASN A 128 20.33 1.26 12.50
CA ASN A 128 20.53 0.07 13.31
C ASN A 128 20.16 0.33 14.80
N TYR A 129 18.91 0.07 15.17
CA TYR A 129 18.41 0.28 16.53
C TYR A 129 18.31 -1.06 17.28
N GLY A 130 18.45 -1.07 18.61
CA GLY A 130 18.21 -2.26 19.44
C GLY A 130 19.14 -3.48 19.21
N THR A 131 20.21 -3.33 18.44
CA THR A 131 21.09 -4.46 18.09
C THR A 131 22.04 -4.83 19.23
N ASN A 132 22.33 -6.12 19.40
CA ASN A 132 23.19 -6.69 20.46
C ASN A 132 22.77 -6.33 21.88
N ARG A 133 21.48 -6.09 22.13
CA ARG A 133 20.96 -5.79 23.47
C ARG A 133 20.97 -7.04 24.36
N LEU A 134 21.23 -6.85 25.65
CA LEU A 134 21.19 -7.89 26.68
C LEU A 134 20.07 -7.57 27.66
N GLY A 135 18.96 -8.29 27.56
CA GLY A 135 17.72 -7.97 28.26
C GLY A 135 17.18 -6.59 27.89
N GLY A 136 16.25 -6.10 28.70
CA GLY A 136 15.63 -4.79 28.51
C GLY A 136 14.31 -4.83 27.74
N SER A 137 13.72 -3.66 27.56
CA SER A 137 12.52 -3.53 26.73
C SER A 137 12.41 -2.16 26.09
N ASP A 138 12.17 -2.16 24.78
CA ASP A 138 11.76 -0.99 24.00
C ASP A 138 10.26 -1.08 23.73
N THR A 139 9.49 -0.09 24.18
CA THR A 139 8.05 -0.01 23.89
C THR A 139 7.70 1.34 23.29
N PHE A 140 7.07 1.29 22.13
CA PHE A 140 6.65 2.48 21.39
C PHE A 140 5.13 2.60 21.46
N LYS A 141 4.67 3.80 21.80
CA LYS A 141 3.26 4.15 21.80
C LYS A 141 3.04 5.29 20.83
N ASN A 142 2.04 5.16 19.98
CA ASN A 142 1.64 6.20 19.04
C ASN A 142 2.76 6.63 18.08
N TYR A 143 3.51 5.65 17.55
CA TYR A 143 4.57 5.92 16.59
C TYR A 143 3.96 6.33 15.23
N SER A 144 4.31 7.51 14.70
CA SER A 144 3.84 8.03 13.40
C SER A 144 2.31 8.15 13.24
N GLU A 145 1.55 8.38 14.33
CA GLU A 145 0.09 8.50 14.26
C GLU A 145 -0.40 9.77 13.57
N ASN A 146 -1.54 9.65 12.86
CA ASN A 146 -2.22 10.75 12.18
C ASN A 146 -1.31 11.51 11.20
N THR A 147 -0.22 10.86 10.77
CA THR A 147 0.68 11.42 9.78
C THR A 147 0.19 11.07 8.40
N ASN A 148 0.18 12.04 7.51
CA ASN A 148 -0.30 11.81 6.15
C ASN A 148 0.58 10.80 5.38
N PHE A 149 1.89 10.86 5.65
CA PHE A 149 2.90 9.96 5.12
C PHE A 149 3.74 9.43 6.27
N ALA A 150 3.53 8.16 6.63
CA ALA A 150 4.37 7.49 7.60
C ALA A 150 5.46 6.70 6.87
N SER A 151 6.72 7.12 6.98
CA SER A 151 7.87 6.33 6.52
C SER A 151 8.44 5.46 7.64
N SER A 152 8.98 4.27 7.35
CA SER A 152 9.80 3.56 8.33
C SER A 152 11.05 4.35 8.58
N ASP A 153 11.25 4.64 9.84
CA ASP A 153 12.48 5.17 10.37
C ASP A 153 13.50 4.06 10.63
N PHE A 154 13.05 2.82 10.85
CA PHE A 154 13.92 1.70 11.17
C PHE A 154 14.28 0.92 9.90
N ALA A 155 15.54 0.98 9.50
CA ALA A 155 16.08 0.08 8.48
C ALA A 155 16.42 -1.30 9.08
N LYS A 156 17.01 -1.31 10.28
CA LYS A 156 17.31 -2.51 11.07
C LYS A 156 16.93 -2.33 12.53
N TYR A 157 16.33 -3.35 13.13
CA TYR A 157 15.91 -3.32 14.53
C TYR A 157 16.09 -4.68 15.23
N SER A 158 16.59 -4.68 16.48
CA SER A 158 16.67 -5.82 17.40
C SER A 158 17.55 -6.98 16.89
N GLY A 159 18.53 -6.68 16.02
CA GLY A 159 19.43 -7.69 15.50
C GLY A 159 20.34 -8.28 16.59
N ALA A 160 20.51 -9.59 16.63
CA ALA A 160 21.39 -10.30 17.57
C ALA A 160 21.16 -9.93 19.05
N SER A 161 19.95 -9.49 19.41
CA SER A 161 19.57 -9.20 20.79
C SER A 161 19.36 -10.49 21.58
N THR A 162 19.56 -10.45 22.90
CA THR A 162 19.37 -11.60 23.79
C THR A 162 18.43 -11.23 24.92
N GLY A 163 17.27 -11.87 25.03
CA GLY A 163 16.30 -11.62 26.11
C GLY A 163 15.61 -10.24 26.03
N HIS A 164 15.75 -9.52 24.92
CA HIS A 164 15.18 -8.18 24.75
C HIS A 164 13.72 -8.24 24.32
N HIS A 165 12.92 -7.26 24.78
CA HIS A 165 11.52 -7.13 24.39
C HIS A 165 11.29 -5.90 23.52
N GLU A 166 10.77 -6.09 22.30
CA GLU A 166 10.36 -4.98 21.43
C GLU A 166 8.86 -4.94 21.12
N GLY A 167 8.19 -3.87 21.57
CA GLY A 167 6.74 -3.74 21.45
C GLY A 167 6.30 -2.45 20.77
N PHE A 168 5.32 -2.53 19.88
CA PHE A 168 4.59 -1.38 19.37
C PHE A 168 3.12 -1.49 19.76
N THR A 169 2.65 -0.55 20.58
CA THR A 169 1.21 -0.43 20.87
C THR A 169 0.46 0.01 19.62
N SER A 170 1.00 1.00 18.91
CA SER A 170 0.47 1.50 17.65
C SER A 170 1.59 2.05 16.77
N TYR A 171 1.55 1.71 15.48
CA TYR A 171 2.51 2.15 14.49
C TYR A 171 1.77 2.68 13.25
N ALA A 172 2.06 3.92 12.85
CA ALA A 172 1.57 4.57 11.64
C ALA A 172 0.04 4.51 11.48
N THR A 173 -0.71 4.87 12.52
CA THR A 173 -2.18 4.85 12.49
C THR A 173 -2.75 6.05 11.72
N ASP A 174 -3.93 5.86 11.11
CA ASP A 174 -4.72 6.96 10.51
C ASP A 174 -4.00 7.76 9.41
N GLY A 175 -3.00 7.17 8.77
CA GLY A 175 -2.26 7.80 7.67
C GLY A 175 -2.91 7.63 6.30
N ASN A 176 -2.51 8.43 5.32
CA ASN A 176 -2.97 8.21 3.95
C ASN A 176 -2.05 7.25 3.20
N VAL A 177 -0.74 7.48 3.26
CA VAL A 177 0.26 6.55 2.75
C VAL A 177 1.17 6.18 3.88
N ALA A 178 1.39 4.89 4.06
CA ALA A 178 2.42 4.44 4.98
C ALA A 178 3.35 3.52 4.21
N ASN A 179 4.59 3.96 4.04
CA ASN A 179 5.63 3.16 3.43
C ASN A 179 6.59 2.73 4.53
N SER A 180 6.87 1.46 4.70
CA SER A 180 7.86 1.04 5.68
C SER A 180 8.65 -0.15 5.14
N ASN A 181 9.99 -0.02 5.17
CA ASN A 181 10.89 -1.03 4.63
C ASN A 181 11.92 -1.40 5.69
N PHE A 182 11.79 -2.60 6.23
CA PHE A 182 12.74 -3.19 7.15
C PHE A 182 13.65 -4.13 6.38
N THR A 183 14.94 -3.80 6.34
CA THR A 183 15.94 -4.70 5.78
C THR A 183 16.10 -5.92 6.69
N SER A 184 16.05 -5.71 8.01
CA SER A 184 16.11 -6.78 9.01
C SER A 184 15.38 -6.36 10.28
N TYR A 185 14.58 -7.25 10.83
CA TYR A 185 13.92 -7.09 12.12
C TYR A 185 14.15 -8.35 12.94
N ALA A 186 14.63 -8.21 14.18
CA ALA A 186 14.88 -9.30 15.14
C ALA A 186 15.69 -10.48 14.57
N SER A 187 16.54 -10.24 13.56
CA SER A 187 17.40 -11.28 12.99
C SER A 187 18.44 -11.72 14.03
N ASP A 188 18.71 -13.02 14.13
CA ASP A 188 19.65 -13.62 15.08
C ASP A 188 19.30 -13.38 16.57
N ALA A 189 18.09 -12.92 16.88
CA ALA A 189 17.65 -12.65 18.25
C ALA A 189 17.46 -13.97 19.05
N THR A 190 17.87 -13.99 20.31
CA THR A 190 17.81 -15.16 21.20
C THR A 190 17.04 -14.88 22.47
N GLY A 191 15.90 -15.55 22.69
CA GLY A 191 15.01 -15.26 23.81
C GLY A 191 14.40 -13.85 23.73
N GLY A 192 13.66 -13.44 24.75
CA GLY A 192 12.88 -12.19 24.67
C GLY A 192 11.67 -12.37 23.76
N THR A 193 10.96 -11.29 23.41
CA THR A 193 9.76 -11.37 22.57
C THR A 193 9.57 -10.08 21.77
N GLY A 194 8.73 -10.10 20.74
CA GLY A 194 8.28 -8.87 20.13
C GLY A 194 6.82 -8.89 19.71
N ASP A 195 6.17 -7.73 19.80
CA ASP A 195 4.74 -7.62 19.56
C ASP A 195 4.33 -6.31 18.90
N PHE A 196 3.29 -6.42 18.06
CA PHE A 196 2.60 -5.30 17.46
C PHE A 196 1.13 -5.41 17.79
N SER A 197 0.66 -4.54 18.67
CA SER A 197 -0.76 -4.48 19.03
C SER A 197 -1.62 -3.92 17.89
N SER A 198 -1.14 -2.88 17.20
CA SER A 198 -1.82 -2.35 16.01
C SER A 198 -0.81 -1.74 15.03
N TYR A 199 -0.70 -2.36 13.85
CA TYR A 199 0.21 -1.92 12.81
C TYR A 199 -0.56 -1.33 11.63
N MET A 200 -0.36 -0.05 11.35
CA MET A 200 -0.98 0.70 10.25
C MET A 200 -2.51 0.57 10.12
N PRO A 201 -3.29 0.62 11.22
CA PRO A 201 -4.74 0.61 11.11
C PRO A 201 -5.22 1.87 10.39
N ARG A 202 -6.27 1.72 9.57
CA ARG A 202 -6.94 2.83 8.88
C ARG A 202 -6.03 3.64 7.95
N VAL A 203 -4.96 3.01 7.46
CA VAL A 203 -4.12 3.59 6.42
C VAL A 203 -4.75 3.39 5.05
N ASN A 204 -4.89 4.43 4.23
CA ASN A 204 -5.52 4.31 2.91
C ASN A 204 -4.66 3.48 1.94
N VAL A 205 -3.35 3.77 1.86
CA VAL A 205 -2.37 3.09 1.00
C VAL A 205 -1.12 2.64 1.76
N PRO A 206 -1.16 1.47 2.41
CA PRO A 206 0.01 0.87 3.04
C PRO A 206 0.86 0.12 2.00
N ASP A 207 2.16 0.34 2.06
CA ASP A 207 3.18 -0.36 1.28
C ASP A 207 4.28 -0.80 2.25
N LEU A 208 4.40 -2.10 2.50
CA LEU A 208 5.35 -2.59 3.48
C LEU A 208 6.19 -3.73 2.96
N HIS A 209 7.49 -3.66 3.21
CA HIS A 209 8.42 -4.74 2.94
C HIS A 209 9.27 -5.07 4.17
N PHE A 210 9.18 -6.32 4.62
CA PHE A 210 10.20 -6.93 5.48
C PHE A 210 11.06 -7.84 4.62
N ALA A 211 12.31 -7.46 4.38
CA ALA A 211 13.25 -8.31 3.65
C ALA A 211 13.72 -9.51 4.48
N THR A 212 13.86 -9.30 5.80
CA THR A 212 14.16 -10.33 6.78
C THR A 212 13.43 -10.04 8.07
N TYR A 213 12.69 -11.01 8.57
CA TYR A 213 11.92 -10.89 9.81
C TYR A 213 12.18 -12.11 10.68
N SER A 214 12.86 -11.92 11.81
CA SER A 214 13.20 -12.96 12.79
C SER A 214 13.95 -14.18 12.24
N ALA A 215 14.70 -14.00 11.14
CA ALA A 215 15.55 -15.07 10.62
C ALA A 215 16.68 -15.42 11.60
N ASN A 216 17.05 -16.69 11.65
CA ASN A 216 18.03 -17.30 12.55
C ASN A 216 17.73 -17.06 14.05
N GLY A 217 16.52 -16.67 14.41
CA GLY A 217 16.15 -16.44 15.79
C GLY A 217 16.11 -17.74 16.60
N ASN A 218 16.23 -17.63 17.93
CA ASN A 218 16.18 -18.77 18.84
C ASN A 218 15.26 -18.45 20.02
N ASN A 219 14.11 -19.09 20.12
CA ASN A 219 13.11 -18.89 21.18
C ASN A 219 12.65 -17.42 21.36
N HIS A 220 12.56 -16.68 20.26
CA HIS A 220 12.14 -15.27 20.25
C HIS A 220 10.79 -15.12 19.51
N PRO A 221 9.65 -15.30 20.19
CA PRO A 221 8.33 -15.23 19.57
C PRO A 221 7.97 -13.82 19.08
N MET A 222 7.34 -13.73 17.91
CA MET A 222 6.84 -12.48 17.35
C MET A 222 5.35 -12.51 17.04
N THR A 223 4.59 -11.49 17.47
CA THR A 223 3.14 -11.48 17.22
C THR A 223 2.61 -10.18 16.68
N PHE A 224 1.71 -10.28 15.70
CA PHE A 224 0.86 -9.18 15.27
C PHE A 224 -0.57 -9.44 15.74
N LYS A 225 -1.09 -8.56 16.59
CA LYS A 225 -2.50 -8.61 16.99
C LYS A 225 -3.42 -8.07 15.89
N SER A 226 -3.03 -6.98 15.26
CA SER A 226 -3.73 -6.36 14.13
C SER A 226 -2.71 -5.77 13.17
N TYR A 227 -2.85 -6.13 11.90
CA TYR A 227 -1.93 -5.72 10.85
C TYR A 227 -2.69 -5.21 9.63
N VAL A 228 -2.55 -3.91 9.35
CA VAL A 228 -3.09 -3.24 8.15
C VAL A 228 -4.61 -3.41 8.01
N ASP A 229 -5.30 -3.44 9.14
CA ASP A 229 -6.76 -3.46 9.16
C ASP A 229 -7.32 -2.12 8.64
N ASP A 230 -8.57 -2.14 8.17
CA ASP A 230 -9.33 -0.95 7.83
C ASP A 230 -8.75 -0.14 6.63
N THR A 231 -8.02 -0.79 5.72
CA THR A 231 -7.32 -0.16 4.60
C THR A 231 -8.09 -0.18 3.27
N ASN A 232 -7.79 0.75 2.36
CA ASN A 232 -8.44 0.79 1.04
C ASN A 232 -7.65 0.00 -0.02
N SER A 233 -6.35 0.24 -0.17
CA SER A 233 -5.56 -0.53 -1.13
C SER A 233 -4.09 -0.55 -0.80
N GLY A 234 -3.41 -1.66 -0.97
CA GLY A 234 -1.98 -1.72 -0.69
C GLY A 234 -1.37 -3.04 -1.10
N ASN A 235 -0.06 -3.13 -0.98
CA ASN A 235 0.65 -4.39 -1.13
C ASN A 235 1.68 -4.53 0.00
N GLN A 236 1.86 -5.75 0.45
CA GLN A 236 2.70 -6.05 1.60
C GLN A 236 3.56 -7.26 1.26
N GLN A 237 4.84 -7.23 1.62
CA GLN A 237 5.75 -8.35 1.40
C GLN A 237 6.57 -8.69 2.64
N PHE A 238 6.68 -9.98 2.89
CA PHE A 238 7.55 -10.57 3.90
C PHE A 238 8.45 -11.58 3.22
N SER A 239 9.74 -11.44 3.42
CA SER A 239 10.76 -12.36 2.93
C SER A 239 11.61 -12.86 4.10
N ASN A 240 12.10 -14.09 3.98
CA ASN A 240 12.91 -14.76 5.01
C ASN A 240 12.26 -14.71 6.40
N TYR A 241 10.95 -14.92 6.43
CA TYR A 241 10.16 -14.79 7.65
C TYR A 241 10.40 -15.99 8.57
N ALA A 242 11.01 -15.79 9.73
CA ALA A 242 11.46 -16.83 10.66
C ALA A 242 12.34 -17.92 10.02
N LYS A 243 13.03 -17.60 8.91
CA LYS A 243 13.92 -18.52 8.22
C LYS A 243 15.04 -19.01 9.15
N ASN A 244 15.34 -20.31 9.16
CA ASN A 244 16.30 -20.98 10.05
C ASN A 244 16.02 -20.78 11.55
N GLY A 245 14.81 -20.34 11.94
CA GLY A 245 14.48 -20.10 13.34
C GLY A 245 14.39 -21.41 14.15
N ASN A 246 14.75 -21.34 15.43
CA ASN A 246 14.59 -22.45 16.37
C ASN A 246 13.61 -22.05 17.48
N GLY A 247 12.39 -22.59 17.48
CA GLY A 247 11.36 -22.25 18.47
C GLY A 247 10.90 -20.79 18.39
N VAL A 248 10.82 -20.22 17.18
CA VAL A 248 10.42 -18.82 16.94
C VAL A 248 8.97 -18.80 16.45
N PRO A 249 7.95 -18.92 17.31
CA PRO A 249 6.58 -18.90 16.85
C PRO A 249 6.22 -17.48 16.42
N VAL A 250 5.60 -17.40 15.27
CA VAL A 250 5.24 -16.15 14.62
C VAL A 250 3.81 -16.23 14.10
N GLY A 251 3.07 -15.13 14.17
CA GLY A 251 1.66 -15.21 13.79
C GLY A 251 0.90 -13.90 13.80
N PHE A 252 -0.27 -13.99 13.18
CA PHE A 252 -1.22 -12.89 13.05
C PHE A 252 -2.55 -13.28 13.67
N THR A 253 -3.07 -12.42 14.54
CA THR A 253 -4.44 -12.54 15.02
C THR A 253 -5.43 -11.97 13.99
N SER A 254 -5.11 -10.81 13.42
CA SER A 254 -5.86 -10.18 12.33
C SER A 254 -4.90 -9.59 11.31
N TYR A 255 -5.18 -9.81 10.03
CA TYR A 255 -4.45 -9.24 8.90
C TYR A 255 -5.44 -8.68 7.89
N GLY A 256 -5.38 -7.39 7.60
CA GLY A 256 -6.20 -6.75 6.56
C GLY A 256 -7.71 -6.89 6.77
N ASP A 257 -8.17 -6.98 8.02
CA ASP A 257 -9.61 -7.05 8.31
C ASP A 257 -10.30 -5.77 7.87
N THR A 258 -11.51 -5.91 7.32
CA THR A 258 -12.31 -4.79 6.82
C THR A 258 -11.53 -3.94 5.82
N SER A 259 -10.80 -4.57 4.89
CA SER A 259 -10.04 -3.88 3.84
C SER A 259 -10.76 -3.90 2.49
N ASN A 260 -10.30 -3.10 1.52
CA ASN A 260 -10.82 -3.18 0.16
C ASN A 260 -9.93 -4.07 -0.73
N VAL A 261 -8.84 -3.55 -1.30
CA VAL A 261 -7.92 -4.31 -2.18
C VAL A 261 -6.52 -4.40 -1.55
N ILE A 262 -6.32 -5.33 -0.62
CA ILE A 262 -5.01 -5.56 0.01
C ILE A 262 -4.33 -6.79 -0.59
N GLY A 263 -3.07 -6.61 -1.01
CA GLY A 263 -2.17 -7.67 -1.42
C GLY A 263 -1.22 -8.07 -0.30
N SER A 264 -0.95 -9.36 -0.15
CA SER A 264 0.11 -9.87 0.71
C SER A 264 0.95 -10.92 -0.02
N GLY A 265 2.26 -10.87 0.19
CA GLY A 265 3.22 -11.80 -0.36
C GLY A 265 4.17 -12.27 0.73
N PHE A 266 4.16 -13.56 1.04
CA PHE A 266 5.06 -14.15 2.02
C PHE A 266 5.98 -15.16 1.32
N SER A 267 7.29 -15.04 1.56
CA SER A 267 8.29 -15.92 0.97
C SER A 267 9.31 -16.43 1.98
N HIS A 268 9.72 -17.69 1.81
CA HIS A 268 10.75 -18.36 2.64
C HIS A 268 10.39 -18.35 4.12
N TYR A 269 9.11 -18.59 4.39
CA TYR A 269 8.59 -18.64 5.75
C TYR A 269 9.06 -19.91 6.44
N GLY A 270 9.68 -19.82 7.61
CA GLY A 270 10.10 -20.96 8.41
C GLY A 270 10.98 -21.96 7.63
N GLU A 271 11.66 -21.50 6.58
CA GLU A 271 12.53 -22.35 5.77
C GLU A 271 13.65 -22.89 6.66
N LEU A 272 13.83 -24.22 6.73
CA LEU A 272 14.76 -24.88 7.65
C LEU A 272 14.52 -24.61 9.16
N ALA A 273 13.36 -24.07 9.54
CA ALA A 273 13.05 -23.80 10.93
C ALA A 273 12.74 -25.08 11.73
N ASN A 274 12.94 -25.02 13.05
CA ASN A 274 12.73 -26.13 13.97
C ASN A 274 11.74 -25.76 15.10
N GLY A 275 10.70 -26.57 15.30
CA GLY A 275 9.88 -26.56 16.53
C GLY A 275 9.00 -25.33 16.76
N ALA A 276 8.74 -24.49 15.75
CA ALA A 276 7.81 -23.37 15.88
C ALA A 276 6.35 -23.84 15.77
N ASN A 277 5.45 -23.24 16.56
CA ASN A 277 4.01 -23.48 16.49
C ASN A 277 3.30 -22.19 16.08
N ASP A 278 3.03 -22.06 14.79
CA ASP A 278 2.52 -20.82 14.22
C ASP A 278 1.01 -20.81 14.12
N SER A 279 0.41 -19.65 14.38
CA SER A 279 -1.04 -19.48 14.35
C SER A 279 -1.47 -18.24 13.58
N PHE A 280 -2.32 -18.48 12.59
CA PHE A 280 -2.86 -17.50 11.67
C PHE A 280 -4.37 -17.49 11.79
N LYS A 281 -4.90 -16.57 12.59
CA LYS A 281 -6.31 -16.63 13.01
C LYS A 281 -7.28 -16.06 11.99
N ALA A 282 -6.98 -14.90 11.40
CA ALA A 282 -7.87 -14.25 10.46
C ALA A 282 -7.10 -13.44 9.41
N TYR A 283 -7.29 -13.78 8.14
CA TYR A 283 -6.69 -13.11 6.98
C TYR A 283 -7.77 -12.54 6.08
N SER A 284 -7.72 -11.22 5.91
CA SER A 284 -8.58 -10.43 5.04
C SER A 284 -10.07 -10.70 5.26
N SER A 285 -10.45 -10.87 6.53
CA SER A 285 -11.85 -10.95 6.92
C SER A 285 -12.58 -9.68 6.50
N ASN A 286 -13.82 -9.83 6.04
CA ASN A 286 -14.64 -8.70 5.59
C ASN A 286 -13.95 -7.82 4.51
N ALA A 287 -13.03 -8.38 3.72
CA ALA A 287 -12.37 -7.62 2.67
C ALA A 287 -13.22 -7.54 1.38
N ASN A 288 -12.93 -6.66 0.42
CA ASN A 288 -13.61 -6.70 -0.88
C ASN A 288 -12.93 -7.63 -1.87
N ASN A 289 -11.65 -7.42 -2.15
CA ASN A 289 -10.89 -8.23 -3.11
C ASN A 289 -9.43 -8.41 -2.68
N PRO A 290 -9.19 -9.12 -1.57
CA PRO A 290 -7.85 -9.38 -1.09
C PRO A 290 -7.12 -10.39 -1.98
N LYS A 291 -5.79 -10.30 -2.00
CA LYS A 291 -4.91 -11.25 -2.67
C LYS A 291 -3.79 -11.67 -1.72
N ASN A 292 -3.69 -12.96 -1.39
CA ASN A 292 -2.64 -13.46 -0.53
C ASN A 292 -1.81 -14.54 -1.25
N ASP A 293 -0.51 -14.32 -1.34
CA ASP A 293 0.43 -15.22 -2.00
C ASP A 293 1.46 -15.75 -0.99
N PHE A 294 1.50 -17.06 -0.80
CA PHE A 294 2.36 -17.77 0.12
C PHE A 294 3.31 -18.68 -0.66
N LYS A 295 4.62 -18.49 -0.51
CA LYS A 295 5.66 -19.23 -1.25
C LYS A 295 6.73 -19.76 -0.30
N ALA A 296 7.14 -21.01 -0.52
CA ALA A 296 8.22 -21.65 0.25
C ALA A 296 7.99 -21.59 1.77
N TYR A 297 6.81 -22.01 2.21
CA TYR A 297 6.48 -22.14 3.63
C TYR A 297 7.01 -23.47 4.18
N GLY A 298 7.76 -23.45 5.28
CA GLY A 298 8.39 -24.66 5.85
C GLY A 298 9.23 -25.44 4.83
N GLY A 299 9.77 -24.74 3.82
CA GLY A 299 10.47 -25.36 2.70
C GLY A 299 11.85 -25.89 3.10
N ASN A 300 12.30 -26.92 2.38
CA ASN A 300 13.69 -27.42 2.35
C ASN A 300 14.22 -28.12 3.62
N GLY A 301 13.38 -28.59 4.55
CA GLY A 301 13.82 -29.55 5.57
C GLY A 301 13.79 -29.10 7.03
N GLY A 302 12.80 -28.31 7.44
CA GLY A 302 12.55 -28.03 8.86
C GLY A 302 12.00 -29.23 9.64
N ASN A 303 12.10 -29.18 10.98
CA ASN A 303 11.66 -30.26 11.89
C ASN A 303 10.57 -29.80 12.88
N ALA A 304 9.59 -30.67 13.15
CA ALA A 304 8.78 -30.73 14.38
C ALA A 304 7.85 -29.54 14.73
N GLY A 305 7.58 -28.60 13.82
CA GLY A 305 6.63 -27.50 14.04
C GLY A 305 5.16 -27.82 13.71
N SER A 306 4.22 -27.05 14.27
CA SER A 306 2.79 -27.14 13.93
C SER A 306 2.20 -25.80 13.51
N ASP A 307 1.69 -25.72 12.28
CA ASP A 307 1.09 -24.50 11.76
C ASP A 307 -0.43 -24.62 11.65
N SER A 308 -1.13 -23.59 12.10
CA SER A 308 -2.58 -23.52 12.02
C SER A 308 -3.05 -22.26 11.30
N PHE A 309 -3.73 -22.49 10.19
CA PHE A 309 -4.34 -21.48 9.35
C PHE A 309 -5.86 -21.54 9.50
N VAL A 310 -6.41 -20.61 10.27
CA VAL A 310 -7.76 -20.73 10.82
C VAL A 310 -8.82 -20.16 9.88
N SER A 311 -8.61 -18.96 9.32
CA SER A 311 -9.67 -18.31 8.53
C SER A 311 -9.12 -17.36 7.47
N TYR A 312 -9.54 -17.59 6.22
CA TYR A 312 -9.18 -16.78 5.06
C TYR A 312 -10.41 -16.26 4.35
N ARG A 313 -10.42 -14.95 4.10
CA ARG A 313 -11.45 -14.23 3.33
C ARG A 313 -12.87 -14.45 3.87
N ASP A 314 -13.01 -14.74 5.16
CA ASP A 314 -14.31 -14.95 5.79
C ASP A 314 -15.13 -13.65 5.76
N GLY A 315 -16.31 -13.72 5.14
CA GLY A 315 -17.15 -12.55 4.91
C GLY A 315 -16.62 -11.56 3.86
N ALA A 316 -15.54 -11.90 3.16
CA ALA A 316 -15.03 -11.07 2.07
C ALA A 316 -15.95 -11.12 0.83
N ASN A 317 -15.90 -10.12 -0.05
CA ASN A 317 -16.71 -10.13 -1.27
C ASN A 317 -16.17 -11.15 -2.29
N SER A 318 -14.87 -11.14 -2.61
CA SER A 318 -14.18 -12.13 -3.46
C SER A 318 -12.71 -12.24 -3.02
N GLY A 319 -11.77 -12.46 -3.95
CA GLY A 319 -10.32 -12.49 -3.71
C GLY A 319 -9.67 -13.81 -4.09
N SER A 320 -8.35 -13.88 -3.93
CA SER A 320 -7.58 -15.07 -4.27
C SER A 320 -6.47 -15.38 -3.27
N ASP A 321 -6.32 -16.66 -2.91
CA ASP A 321 -5.25 -17.16 -2.05
C ASP A 321 -4.40 -18.22 -2.79
N THR A 322 -3.08 -18.04 -2.81
CA THR A 322 -2.15 -18.98 -3.46
C THR A 322 -1.13 -19.50 -2.47
N PHE A 323 -0.98 -20.82 -2.37
CA PHE A 323 0.03 -21.53 -1.58
C PHE A 323 0.89 -22.37 -2.52
N LEU A 324 2.10 -21.91 -2.83
CA LEU A 324 2.93 -22.47 -3.92
C LEU A 324 3.83 -23.62 -3.48
N SER A 325 4.23 -23.67 -2.22
CA SER A 325 5.01 -24.78 -1.67
C SER A 325 4.99 -24.73 -0.15
N TYR A 326 4.67 -25.86 0.46
CA TYR A 326 4.49 -25.95 1.91
C TYR A 326 5.08 -27.26 2.47
N GLY A 327 5.93 -27.18 3.50
CA GLY A 327 6.48 -28.35 4.21
C GLY A 327 7.32 -29.29 3.34
N LYS A 328 7.81 -28.79 2.21
CA LYS A 328 8.56 -29.57 1.23
C LYS A 328 9.82 -30.14 1.87
N LYS A 329 10.02 -31.46 1.74
CA LYS A 329 11.13 -32.23 2.35
C LYS A 329 11.21 -32.13 3.88
N SER A 330 10.14 -31.78 4.58
CA SER A 330 10.13 -31.76 6.04
C SER A 330 10.16 -33.18 6.63
N ASN A 331 10.79 -33.33 7.79
CA ASN A 331 10.90 -34.64 8.44
C ASN A 331 9.72 -34.94 9.37
N SER A 332 9.07 -33.90 9.91
CA SER A 332 7.93 -34.00 10.82
C SER A 332 7.19 -32.65 10.90
N GLY A 333 5.94 -32.68 11.32
CA GLY A 333 5.15 -31.47 11.57
C GLY A 333 3.68 -31.63 11.19
N LYS A 334 2.85 -30.71 11.67
CA LYS A 334 1.40 -30.75 11.43
C LYS A 334 0.92 -29.41 10.88
N THR A 335 0.14 -29.48 9.82
CA THR A 335 -0.43 -28.28 9.20
C THR A 335 -1.93 -28.42 9.09
N THR A 336 -2.64 -27.38 9.50
CA THR A 336 -4.10 -27.36 9.45
C THR A 336 -4.60 -26.12 8.73
N PHE A 337 -5.38 -26.33 7.68
CA PHE A 337 -6.06 -25.34 6.87
C PHE A 337 -7.55 -25.44 7.18
N VAL A 338 -8.06 -24.57 8.06
CA VAL A 338 -9.40 -24.74 8.64
C VAL A 338 -10.49 -24.17 7.73
N ASN A 339 -10.32 -22.95 7.20
CA ASN A 339 -11.39 -22.28 6.46
C ASN A 339 -10.88 -21.48 5.25
N TYR A 340 -11.25 -21.96 4.06
CA TYR A 340 -10.93 -21.34 2.77
C TYR A 340 -12.19 -21.21 1.91
N GLY A 341 -12.36 -20.05 1.27
CA GLY A 341 -13.41 -19.82 0.29
C GLY A 341 -14.79 -19.45 0.86
N LYS A 342 -14.87 -18.98 2.11
CA LYS A 342 -16.09 -18.39 2.69
C LYS A 342 -16.27 -16.90 2.34
N SER A 343 -16.15 -16.59 1.05
CA SER A 343 -16.48 -15.28 0.50
C SER A 343 -17.90 -15.25 -0.06
N PHE A 344 -18.49 -14.06 -0.14
CA PHE A 344 -19.85 -13.85 -0.65
C PHE A 344 -19.98 -14.28 -2.12
N ASN A 345 -19.06 -13.79 -2.97
CA ASN A 345 -18.88 -14.28 -4.33
C ASN A 345 -17.75 -15.31 -4.36
N PRO A 346 -17.75 -16.25 -5.33
CA PRO A 346 -16.66 -17.20 -5.48
C PRO A 346 -15.31 -16.48 -5.61
N GLY A 347 -14.38 -16.77 -4.71
CA GLY A 347 -12.96 -16.42 -4.86
C GLY A 347 -12.21 -17.53 -5.58
N SER A 348 -10.87 -17.52 -5.54
CA SER A 348 -10.05 -18.64 -6.02
C SER A 348 -8.96 -19.01 -5.03
N ASP A 349 -8.79 -20.30 -4.80
CA ASP A 349 -7.76 -20.82 -3.90
C ASP A 349 -6.88 -21.83 -4.65
N SER A 350 -5.55 -21.75 -4.51
CA SER A 350 -4.62 -22.67 -5.18
C SER A 350 -3.58 -23.19 -4.22
N PHE A 351 -3.56 -24.50 -4.01
CA PHE A 351 -2.58 -25.21 -3.18
C PHE A 351 -1.68 -26.10 -4.05
N ARG A 352 -0.37 -25.92 -3.92
CA ARG A 352 0.66 -26.63 -4.69
C ARG A 352 1.81 -27.09 -3.82
N GLU A 353 2.42 -28.20 -4.20
CA GLU A 353 3.66 -28.73 -3.58
C GLU A 353 3.61 -28.94 -2.05
N TYR A 354 2.44 -29.21 -1.46
CA TYR A 354 2.33 -29.38 -0.01
C TYR A 354 2.72 -30.79 0.44
N GLY A 355 3.64 -30.85 1.41
CA GLY A 355 4.28 -32.07 1.92
C GLY A 355 5.10 -32.82 0.87
N LYS A 356 5.40 -32.22 -0.28
CA LYS A 356 6.10 -32.91 -1.38
C LYS A 356 7.48 -33.38 -0.90
N GLY A 357 7.69 -34.69 -0.90
CA GLY A 357 8.94 -35.31 -0.44
C GLY A 357 9.14 -35.33 1.08
N SER A 358 8.12 -35.06 1.90
CA SER A 358 8.19 -35.19 3.36
C SER A 358 7.99 -36.64 3.83
N THR A 359 8.60 -37.02 4.95
CA THR A 359 8.52 -38.40 5.51
C THR A 359 7.61 -38.55 6.73
N GLY A 360 7.28 -37.46 7.44
CA GLY A 360 6.49 -37.50 8.69
C GLY A 360 5.52 -36.33 8.88
N GLN A 361 5.21 -35.59 7.81
CA GLN A 361 4.33 -34.43 7.88
C GLN A 361 2.86 -34.82 7.67
N SER A 362 1.93 -34.17 8.39
CA SER A 362 0.50 -34.25 8.12
C SER A 362 -0.07 -32.89 7.72
N THR A 363 -0.92 -32.86 6.69
CA THR A 363 -1.63 -31.66 6.23
C THR A 363 -3.14 -31.92 6.20
N GLY A 364 -3.93 -31.11 6.90
CA GLY A 364 -5.39 -31.24 6.92
C GLY A 364 -6.07 -30.01 6.34
N PHE A 365 -7.05 -30.21 5.47
CA PHE A 365 -7.98 -29.17 4.99
C PHE A 365 -9.35 -29.44 5.57
N SER A 366 -9.89 -28.55 6.42
CA SER A 366 -11.19 -28.76 7.05
C SER A 366 -12.35 -28.26 6.19
N ILE A 367 -12.25 -27.06 5.61
CA ILE A 367 -13.31 -26.45 4.79
C ILE A 367 -12.70 -25.75 3.56
N TYR A 368 -13.24 -26.03 2.36
CA TYR A 368 -12.83 -25.42 1.09
C TYR A 368 -14.02 -25.22 0.13
N ALA A 369 -13.85 -24.38 -0.90
CA ALA A 369 -14.94 -23.94 -1.81
C ALA A 369 -14.75 -24.41 -3.27
N LEU A 370 -15.72 -24.08 -4.14
CA LEU A 370 -15.81 -24.55 -5.53
C LEU A 370 -14.55 -24.29 -6.37
N ASN A 371 -13.93 -23.13 -6.19
CA ASN A 371 -12.78 -22.67 -6.98
C ASN A 371 -11.45 -22.94 -6.27
N THR A 372 -11.39 -24.00 -5.46
CA THR A 372 -10.16 -24.45 -4.82
C THR A 372 -9.45 -25.51 -5.68
N THR A 373 -8.16 -25.34 -5.93
CA THR A 373 -7.34 -26.27 -6.70
C THR A 373 -6.21 -26.86 -5.85
N PHE A 374 -5.98 -28.17 -5.96
CA PHE A 374 -4.92 -28.89 -5.26
C PHE A 374 -4.03 -29.60 -6.28
N LYS A 375 -2.71 -29.36 -6.24
CA LYS A 375 -1.73 -29.97 -7.18
C LYS A 375 -0.42 -30.35 -6.47
N ASP A 376 0.28 -31.35 -7.02
CA ASP A 376 1.67 -31.70 -6.67
C ASP A 376 1.95 -32.03 -5.18
N TYR A 377 1.04 -32.68 -4.48
CA TYR A 377 1.14 -32.94 -3.04
C TYR A 377 1.55 -34.37 -2.66
N THR A 378 1.93 -34.57 -1.39
CA THR A 378 2.21 -35.92 -0.87
C THR A 378 0.94 -36.77 -0.75
N LYS A 379 1.01 -38.03 -1.19
CA LYS A 379 -0.15 -38.94 -1.16
C LYS A 379 -0.48 -39.46 0.23
N THR A 380 0.45 -39.33 1.19
CA THR A 380 0.29 -39.79 2.57
C THR A 380 0.27 -38.61 3.54
N GLY A 381 -0.48 -38.71 4.64
CA GLY A 381 -0.56 -37.65 5.65
C GLY A 381 -1.48 -36.48 5.30
N VAL A 382 -2.08 -36.45 4.10
CA VAL A 382 -3.05 -35.42 3.68
C VAL A 382 -4.49 -35.86 3.98
N ARG A 383 -5.29 -34.96 4.56
CA ARG A 383 -6.73 -35.19 4.82
C ARG A 383 -7.56 -34.03 4.29
N PHE A 384 -8.65 -34.35 3.60
CA PHE A 384 -9.64 -33.38 3.14
C PHE A 384 -10.94 -33.55 3.91
N GLY A 385 -11.51 -32.42 4.34
CA GLY A 385 -12.73 -32.33 5.10
C GLY A 385 -13.91 -31.94 4.23
N GLN A 386 -14.68 -30.97 4.69
CA GLN A 386 -15.96 -30.57 4.10
C GLN A 386 -15.78 -29.62 2.92
N TYR A 387 -16.45 -29.95 1.82
CA TYR A 387 -16.67 -29.02 0.73
C TYR A 387 -17.89 -28.14 1.00
N THR A 388 -17.72 -26.81 0.96
CA THR A 388 -18.81 -25.83 1.09
C THR A 388 -19.14 -25.19 -0.25
N LYS A 389 -20.37 -25.39 -0.72
CA LYS A 389 -20.95 -24.55 -1.79
C LYS A 389 -21.24 -23.16 -1.23
N PRO A 390 -21.09 -22.08 -2.02
CA PRO A 390 -21.54 -20.76 -1.60
C PRO A 390 -23.08 -20.80 -1.48
N SER A 391 -23.60 -21.03 -0.28
CA SER A 391 -25.02 -20.84 0.00
C SER A 391 -25.21 -19.90 1.17
N SER A 392 -26.23 -19.07 1.02
CA SER A 392 -26.66 -17.98 1.88
C SER A 392 -27.05 -18.45 3.28
N SER A 393 -26.08 -18.70 4.15
CA SER A 393 -26.19 -18.59 5.61
C SER A 393 -24.85 -18.96 6.24
N SER A 394 -24.08 -17.93 6.58
CA SER A 394 -22.83 -18.05 7.33
C SER A 394 -23.11 -18.56 8.75
N LYS A 395 -23.14 -19.88 8.96
CA LYS A 395 -22.92 -20.44 10.31
C LYS A 395 -21.47 -20.11 10.69
N LYS A 396 -21.32 -19.19 11.65
CA LYS A 396 -20.04 -18.87 12.30
C LYS A 396 -19.41 -20.20 12.77
N VAL A 397 -18.25 -20.56 12.24
CA VAL A 397 -17.46 -21.65 12.81
C VAL A 397 -16.84 -21.13 14.09
N GLY A 398 -17.01 -21.89 15.17
CA GLY A 398 -16.56 -21.56 16.51
C GLY A 398 -15.05 -21.44 16.62
N GLY A 399 -14.53 -20.28 16.26
CA GLY A 399 -13.40 -19.63 16.90
C GLY A 399 -13.92 -18.28 17.37
N SER A 400 -13.52 -17.83 18.56
CA SER A 400 -13.87 -16.50 19.08
C SER A 400 -13.30 -15.41 18.18
N LEU A 401 -13.96 -15.14 17.06
CA LEU A 401 -13.77 -13.94 16.26
C LEU A 401 -14.34 -12.81 17.11
N VAL A 402 -13.47 -11.91 17.52
CA VAL A 402 -13.82 -10.69 18.23
C VAL A 402 -14.96 -10.04 17.45
N ASN A 403 -16.14 -9.92 18.07
CA ASN A 403 -17.28 -9.23 17.50
C ASN A 403 -16.93 -7.73 17.42
N LYS A 404 -16.12 -7.34 16.44
CA LYS A 404 -15.86 -5.93 16.15
C LYS A 404 -17.07 -5.42 15.37
N TRP A 405 -17.81 -4.54 16.03
CA TRP A 405 -18.92 -3.82 15.42
C TRP A 405 -18.39 -3.06 14.20
N ILE A 406 -18.97 -3.33 13.04
CA ILE A 406 -18.54 -2.75 11.76
C ILE A 406 -19.14 -1.35 11.68
N GLU A 407 -18.32 -0.31 11.53
CA GLU A 407 -18.83 1.00 11.12
C GLU A 407 -19.55 0.84 9.77
N PRO A 408 -20.88 1.09 9.68
CA PRO A 408 -21.69 0.74 8.51
C PRO A 408 -21.31 1.45 7.20
N VAL A 409 -20.33 2.37 7.25
CA VAL A 409 -20.15 3.45 6.29
C VAL A 409 -18.75 3.44 5.65
N LYS A 410 -17.86 2.54 6.06
CA LYS A 410 -16.45 2.57 5.60
C LYS A 410 -16.25 1.96 4.21
N PHE A 411 -16.94 0.85 3.91
CA PHE A 411 -16.88 0.19 2.60
C PHE A 411 -18.25 -0.27 2.14
N PHE A 412 -18.55 -0.06 0.86
CA PHE A 412 -19.76 -0.56 0.25
C PHE A 412 -19.61 -2.04 -0.09
N ARG A 413 -20.61 -2.84 0.27
CA ARG A 413 -20.74 -4.24 -0.16
C ARG A 413 -21.73 -4.31 -1.30
N GLU A 414 -21.55 -5.27 -2.19
CA GLU A 414 -22.49 -5.51 -3.29
C GLU A 414 -23.93 -5.70 -2.80
N LYS A 415 -24.13 -6.45 -1.70
CA LYS A 415 -25.45 -6.62 -1.07
C LYS A 415 -26.15 -5.32 -0.64
N MET A 416 -25.41 -4.21 -0.50
CA MET A 416 -25.93 -2.89 -0.12
C MET A 416 -26.30 -2.05 -1.35
N LEU A 417 -25.80 -2.39 -2.54
CA LEU A 417 -26.03 -1.68 -3.80
C LEU A 417 -27.39 -2.05 -4.42
N LYS A 418 -28.47 -1.81 -3.69
CA LYS A 418 -29.85 -2.03 -4.16
C LYS A 418 -30.50 -0.70 -4.54
N LYS A 419 -31.33 -0.73 -5.58
CA LYS A 419 -32.10 0.46 -6.01
C LYS A 419 -32.93 0.98 -4.83
N GLY A 420 -32.84 2.27 -4.54
CA GLY A 420 -33.55 2.92 -3.44
C GLY A 420 -32.82 2.93 -2.09
N THR A 421 -31.68 2.25 -1.96
CA THR A 421 -30.86 2.30 -0.73
C THR A 421 -30.05 3.60 -0.68
N ILE A 422 -30.26 4.40 0.37
CA ILE A 422 -29.43 5.58 0.65
C ILE A 422 -28.11 5.11 1.27
N MET A 423 -27.01 5.36 0.58
CA MET A 423 -25.67 5.05 1.09
C MET A 423 -25.09 6.29 1.75
N MET A 424 -24.89 6.25 3.06
CA MET A 424 -24.13 7.28 3.75
C MET A 424 -22.69 7.24 3.23
N MET A 425 -22.12 8.41 2.95
CA MET A 425 -20.70 8.53 2.63
C MET A 425 -20.03 9.13 3.87
N PRO A 426 -18.93 8.53 4.39
CA PRO A 426 -18.27 9.07 5.57
C PRO A 426 -17.71 10.45 5.24
N ASP A 427 -17.51 11.28 6.26
CA ASP A 427 -16.93 12.61 6.09
C ASP A 427 -15.50 12.48 5.52
N ILE A 428 -15.33 12.89 4.26
CA ILE A 428 -14.06 12.75 3.53
C ILE A 428 -13.25 14.02 3.73
N ILE A 429 -12.66 14.16 4.91
CA ILE A 429 -11.73 15.26 5.21
C ILE A 429 -10.37 14.94 4.56
N ASP A 430 -9.88 15.83 3.67
CA ASP A 430 -8.50 15.77 3.15
C ASP A 430 -7.55 16.10 4.31
N LYS A 431 -7.08 15.08 5.05
CA LYS A 431 -6.11 15.22 6.15
C LYS A 431 -4.69 15.61 5.70
N MET A 432 -4.48 15.78 4.40
CA MET A 432 -3.18 16.13 3.86
C MET A 432 -2.90 17.64 3.97
N PRO A 433 -1.62 18.06 4.08
CA PRO A 433 -1.24 19.45 3.85
C PRO A 433 -1.75 19.95 2.48
N LYS A 434 -1.99 21.25 2.39
CA LYS A 434 -2.32 21.90 1.11
C LYS A 434 -1.20 21.58 0.12
N ARG A 435 -1.60 21.10 -1.05
CA ARG A 435 -0.70 20.69 -2.13
C ARG A 435 -1.45 20.74 -3.45
N SER A 436 -0.68 20.82 -4.52
CA SER A 436 -1.14 20.89 -5.88
C SER A 436 -0.98 19.54 -6.62
N PHE A 437 -1.67 19.40 -7.74
CA PHE A 437 -1.53 18.27 -8.66
C PHE A 437 -0.27 18.42 -9.51
N LEU A 438 0.41 17.29 -9.73
CA LEU A 438 1.52 17.22 -10.67
C LEU A 438 1.02 17.60 -12.08
N PRO A 439 1.59 18.63 -12.73
CA PRO A 439 1.14 19.04 -14.06
C PRO A 439 1.30 17.93 -15.09
N ARG A 440 0.22 17.60 -15.80
CA ARG A 440 0.16 16.50 -16.78
C ARG A 440 1.30 16.49 -17.81
N ALA A 441 1.75 17.67 -18.25
CA ALA A 441 2.85 17.80 -19.23
C ALA A 441 4.21 17.33 -18.69
N ILE A 442 4.40 17.41 -17.36
CA ILE A 442 5.57 16.89 -16.66
C ILE A 442 5.35 15.39 -16.39
N THR A 443 4.17 15.01 -15.89
CA THR A 443 3.84 13.61 -15.58
C THR A 443 4.02 12.67 -16.77
N SER A 444 3.60 13.08 -17.96
CA SER A 444 3.70 12.26 -19.18
C SER A 444 5.14 12.03 -19.67
N LYS A 445 6.11 12.72 -19.07
CA LYS A 445 7.54 12.65 -19.41
C LYS A 445 8.36 11.94 -18.33
N LEU A 446 7.75 11.58 -17.20
CA LEU A 446 8.42 10.79 -16.18
C LEU A 446 8.52 9.33 -16.64
N PRO A 447 9.71 8.69 -16.55
CA PRO A 447 9.83 7.27 -16.86
C PRO A 447 9.01 6.45 -15.86
N PHE A 448 8.34 5.40 -16.34
CA PHE A 448 7.72 4.41 -15.47
C PHE A 448 8.80 3.44 -15.00
N ALA A 449 9.22 3.57 -13.73
CA ALA A 449 9.99 2.57 -12.98
C ALA A 449 11.44 2.25 -13.43
N THR A 450 12.36 3.22 -13.35
CA THR A 450 13.81 2.94 -13.46
C THR A 450 14.66 3.42 -12.28
N ASN A 451 14.12 4.26 -11.37
CA ASN A 451 14.80 4.73 -10.16
C ASN A 451 13.84 4.69 -8.97
N GLU A 452 14.30 4.22 -7.79
CA GLU A 452 13.54 4.21 -6.52
C GLU A 452 12.92 5.58 -6.18
N PHE A 453 13.58 6.66 -6.59
CA PHE A 453 13.12 8.04 -6.38
C PHE A 453 11.99 8.47 -7.34
N ILE A 454 12.00 8.00 -8.58
CA ILE A 454 10.90 8.22 -9.53
C ILE A 454 9.70 7.36 -9.14
N LEU A 455 9.95 6.17 -8.56
CA LEU A 455 8.95 5.39 -7.83
C LEU A 455 8.32 6.20 -6.69
N THR A 456 9.08 7.00 -5.94
CA THR A 456 8.55 7.84 -4.84
C THR A 456 7.69 9.01 -5.34
N LEU A 457 8.08 9.69 -6.41
CA LEU A 457 7.26 10.70 -7.11
C LEU A 457 6.00 10.08 -7.72
N HIS A 458 6.12 8.88 -8.31
CA HIS A 458 4.98 8.10 -8.80
C HIS A 458 4.13 7.54 -7.66
N HIS A 459 4.68 7.24 -6.48
CA HIS A 459 3.94 6.78 -5.32
C HIS A 459 3.21 7.95 -4.65
N GLY A 460 3.81 9.15 -4.61
CA GLY A 460 3.14 10.39 -4.22
C GLY A 460 2.05 10.81 -5.23
N ALA A 461 2.32 10.68 -6.54
CA ALA A 461 1.34 10.97 -7.59
C ALA A 461 0.26 9.87 -7.74
N ARG A 462 0.61 8.59 -7.52
CA ARG A 462 -0.36 7.49 -7.38
C ARG A 462 -1.14 7.64 -6.09
N ALA A 463 -0.54 8.10 -5.00
CA ALA A 463 -1.28 8.51 -3.81
C ALA A 463 -2.17 9.71 -4.11
N MET A 464 -1.82 10.63 -5.02
CA MET A 464 -2.75 11.67 -5.52
C MET A 464 -3.87 11.08 -6.39
N GLU A 465 -3.61 10.04 -7.18
CA GLU A 465 -4.60 9.34 -8.02
C GLU A 465 -5.50 8.36 -7.21
N LEU A 466 -4.95 7.78 -6.13
CA LEU A 466 -5.56 6.85 -5.17
C LEU A 466 -6.28 7.60 -4.03
N SER A 467 -5.77 8.76 -3.61
CA SER A 467 -6.35 9.59 -2.53
C SER A 467 -7.38 10.60 -3.02
N TRP A 468 -7.53 10.84 -4.32
CA TRP A 468 -8.60 11.71 -4.79
C TRP A 468 -9.48 11.06 -5.84
N HIS A 469 -10.62 10.58 -5.32
CA HIS A 469 -11.84 10.21 -6.01
C HIS A 469 -11.76 9.09 -7.04
N LEU A 470 -10.69 8.92 -7.82
CA LEU A 470 -10.71 7.95 -8.90
C LEU A 470 -10.68 6.53 -8.39
N ASP A 471 -9.85 6.02 -7.47
CA ASP A 471 -9.99 4.57 -7.17
C ASP A 471 -11.18 4.20 -6.28
N GLN A 472 -11.67 5.07 -5.39
CA GLN A 472 -12.98 4.83 -4.78
C GLN A 472 -14.13 4.96 -5.80
N VAL A 473 -14.15 6.00 -6.64
CA VAL A 473 -15.23 6.19 -7.63
C VAL A 473 -15.10 5.23 -8.80
N ARG A 474 -13.92 4.88 -9.29
CA ARG A 474 -13.54 4.00 -10.42
C ARG A 474 -13.53 2.54 -10.01
N ALA A 475 -13.24 2.16 -8.76
CA ALA A 475 -13.61 0.84 -8.25
C ALA A 475 -15.14 0.75 -8.10
N LYS A 476 -15.81 1.78 -7.56
CA LYS A 476 -17.29 1.85 -7.50
C LYS A 476 -17.93 1.94 -8.91
N LEU A 477 -17.29 2.56 -9.91
CA LEU A 477 -17.76 2.72 -11.29
C LEU A 477 -17.46 1.48 -12.13
N LYS A 478 -16.28 0.85 -11.99
CA LYS A 478 -15.97 -0.42 -12.66
C LYS A 478 -16.89 -1.53 -12.16
N PHE A 479 -17.25 -1.50 -10.87
CA PHE A 479 -18.25 -2.41 -10.30
C PHE A 479 -19.67 -2.11 -10.83
N ALA A 480 -20.08 -0.84 -10.90
CA ALA A 480 -21.37 -0.44 -11.47
C ALA A 480 -21.49 -0.68 -13.00
N ILE A 481 -20.41 -0.48 -13.76
CA ILE A 481 -20.35 -0.69 -15.22
C ILE A 481 -20.27 -2.19 -15.57
N GLY A 482 -19.62 -3.00 -14.72
CA GLY A 482 -19.66 -4.46 -14.84
C GLY A 482 -21.07 -5.01 -14.65
N TYR A 483 -21.82 -4.48 -13.69
CA TYR A 483 -23.22 -4.85 -13.44
C TYR A 483 -24.15 -4.43 -14.60
N LEU A 484 -23.96 -3.24 -15.17
CA LEU A 484 -24.72 -2.75 -16.34
C LEU A 484 -24.38 -3.44 -17.67
N ARG A 485 -23.34 -4.29 -17.73
CA ARG A 485 -23.02 -5.14 -18.88
C ARG A 485 -23.49 -6.59 -18.72
N MET A 486 -23.98 -6.96 -17.54
CA MET A 486 -24.46 -8.32 -17.21
C MET A 486 -25.98 -8.39 -16.99
N THR A 487 -26.67 -7.25 -16.98
CA THR A 487 -28.12 -7.09 -17.21
C THR A 487 -28.34 -6.48 -18.58
#